data_AF-A0A1F4TIA8-F1
#
_entry.id   AF-A0A1F4TIA8-F1
#
_cell.length_a   1.000
_cell.length_b   1.000
_cell.length_c   1.000
_cell.angle_alpha   90.00
_cell.angle_beta   90.00
_cell.angle_gamma   90.00
#
_symmetry.space_group_name_H-M   'P 1'
#
loop_
_entity.id
_entity.type
_entity.pdbx_description
1 polymer ?
#
loop_
_entity_poly.entity_id
_entity_poly.type
_entity_poly.pdbx_seq_one_letter_code
_entity_poly.pdbx_strand_id
1 'polypeptide(L)'
;MRKLVLLALTVLLSSQVLAWDQIKIDFVQPPQLPYLVGQPEINIDADEFTTLSLRIKADRSTTARLFWASSYDPQLNEPKSVWFFIKKAPFPKEYVFQLKSQNPYWLGFIGQFALLPDGGSQGIEIISGKAYPTNFLTTIRSGWQEFWGPRGRLVIGSTINTIQSPNLFGRSIYVYVYWLIGGWIIGWLAWQLLRGKNRKTIAKQTFYIVIFFWGLLEISNMYSQYIIQVKEDWKYVGKSQAEKLALANYGDYYPFIAFCEKYLPQNSTFDFRIGGVYNDIKARYYLYPRRQVKLGDFLLVYDAMVEPTIEAAYQPYKTFRARAYIMKKRGL
;
A
#
# COMPACT_ATOMS: atom_id res chain seq x y z
N MET A 1 2.49 23.73 38.56
CA MET A 1 2.75 23.36 37.14
C MET A 1 2.63 21.87 36.83
N ARG A 2 3.26 20.93 37.56
CA ARG A 2 3.15 19.47 37.27
C ARG A 2 1.72 18.90 37.22
N LYS A 3 0.81 19.36 38.09
CA LYS A 3 -0.59 18.90 38.10
C LYS A 3 -1.43 19.48 36.95
N LEU A 4 -1.13 20.69 36.49
CA LEU A 4 -1.80 21.33 35.34
C LEU A 4 -1.38 20.72 34.00
N VAL A 5 -0.12 20.31 33.85
CA VAL A 5 0.35 19.57 32.67
C VAL A 5 -0.25 18.16 32.62
N LEU A 6 -0.39 17.48 33.77
CA LEU A 6 -1.04 16.17 33.85
C LEU A 6 -2.55 16.27 33.54
N LEU A 7 -3.21 17.34 34.00
CA LEU A 7 -4.63 17.62 33.72
C LEU A 7 -4.85 18.00 32.25
N ALA A 8 -3.98 18.81 31.66
CA ALA A 8 -4.03 19.14 30.23
C ALA A 8 -3.76 17.91 29.35
N LEU A 9 -2.81 17.05 29.73
CA LEU A 9 -2.59 15.77 29.02
C LEU A 9 -3.78 14.82 29.19
N THR A 10 -4.41 14.74 30.36
CA THR A 10 -5.59 13.87 30.54
C THR A 10 -6.81 14.41 29.81
N VAL A 11 -7.02 15.73 29.74
CA VAL A 11 -8.09 16.36 28.95
C VAL A 11 -7.86 16.24 27.44
N LEU A 12 -6.60 16.33 26.98
CA LEU A 12 -6.22 16.07 25.58
C LEU A 12 -6.27 14.57 25.22
N LEU A 13 -6.10 13.68 26.19
CA LEU A 13 -6.26 12.22 26.03
C LEU A 13 -7.71 11.77 26.19
N SER A 14 -8.58 12.61 26.78
CA SER A 14 -10.00 12.33 27.02
C SER A 14 -10.93 13.12 26.09
N SER A 15 -10.43 13.75 25.02
CA SER A 15 -11.28 14.11 23.89
C SER A 15 -11.73 12.81 23.22
N GLN A 16 -12.68 12.15 23.87
CA GLN A 16 -13.46 11.10 23.29
C GLN A 16 -14.00 11.68 22.00
N VAL A 17 -13.58 11.06 20.90
CA VAL A 17 -14.30 11.10 19.64
C VAL A 17 -15.76 10.98 20.02
N LEU A 18 -16.53 12.05 19.82
CA LEU A 18 -17.98 11.97 19.89
C LEU A 18 -18.35 10.76 19.03
N ALA A 19 -18.89 9.73 19.67
CA ALA A 19 -19.06 8.38 19.12
C ALA A 19 -20.08 8.30 17.97
N TRP A 20 -20.36 9.42 17.31
CA TRP A 20 -21.45 9.62 16.37
C TRP A 20 -21.02 9.40 14.91
N ASP A 21 -19.74 9.63 14.56
CA ASP A 21 -19.25 9.48 13.18
C ASP A 21 -18.32 8.27 13.04
N GLN A 22 -18.81 7.07 13.38
CA GLN A 22 -18.09 5.83 13.12
C GLN A 22 -18.93 4.90 12.25
N ILE A 23 -18.38 4.48 11.13
CA ILE A 23 -18.99 3.50 10.25
C ILE A 23 -18.35 2.14 10.56
N LYS A 24 -19.14 1.22 11.10
CA LYS A 24 -18.71 -0.17 11.32
C LYS A 24 -18.68 -0.91 9.99
N ILE A 25 -17.61 -1.65 9.75
CA ILE A 25 -17.40 -2.46 8.55
C ILE A 25 -17.13 -3.88 9.00
N ASP A 26 -17.99 -4.81 8.58
CA ASP A 26 -17.82 -6.22 8.86
C ASP A 26 -17.09 -6.86 7.69
N PHE A 27 -16.05 -7.66 7.94
CA PHE A 27 -15.28 -8.28 6.88
C PHE A 27 -15.60 -9.76 6.82
N VAL A 28 -15.90 -10.25 5.62
CA VAL A 28 -16.15 -11.66 5.36
C VAL A 28 -15.17 -12.17 4.31
N GLN A 29 -14.78 -13.43 4.42
CA GLN A 29 -14.06 -14.09 3.34
C GLN A 29 -15.07 -14.65 2.35
N PRO A 30 -15.12 -14.16 1.09
CA PRO A 30 -15.96 -14.77 0.08
C PRO A 30 -15.53 -16.21 -0.20
N PRO A 31 -16.47 -17.12 -0.53
CA PRO A 31 -16.11 -18.47 -0.93
C PRO A 31 -15.07 -18.47 -2.06
N GLN A 32 -14.01 -19.27 -1.91
CA GLN A 32 -12.97 -19.51 -2.93
C GLN A 32 -12.08 -18.30 -3.29
N LEU A 33 -12.19 -17.18 -2.59
CA LEU A 33 -11.32 -16.01 -2.82
C LEU A 33 -10.24 -15.89 -1.73
N PRO A 34 -9.00 -15.49 -2.09
CA PRO A 34 -7.88 -15.41 -1.15
C PRO A 34 -7.85 -14.13 -0.31
N TYR A 35 -8.88 -13.29 -0.41
CA TYR A 35 -8.99 -11.99 0.26
C TYR A 35 -10.27 -11.90 1.10
N LEU A 36 -10.26 -11.00 2.09
CA LEU A 36 -11.43 -10.64 2.89
C LEU A 36 -12.05 -9.36 2.32
N VAL A 37 -13.38 -9.24 2.30
CA VAL A 37 -14.11 -8.10 1.74
C VAL A 37 -14.98 -7.47 2.82
N GLY A 38 -14.99 -6.14 2.88
CA GLY A 38 -15.90 -5.38 3.73
C GLY A 38 -17.34 -5.49 3.19
N GLN A 39 -18.27 -5.83 4.08
CA GLN A 39 -19.70 -5.91 3.84
C GLN A 39 -20.49 -5.11 4.90
N PRO A 40 -21.68 -4.59 4.55
CA PRO A 40 -22.23 -4.48 3.18
C PRO A 40 -21.41 -3.52 2.29
N GLU A 41 -21.84 -3.28 1.04
CA GLU A 41 -21.33 -2.11 0.31
C GLU A 41 -21.61 -0.87 1.17
N ILE A 42 -20.54 -0.12 1.41
CA ILE A 42 -20.52 1.05 2.27
C ILE A 42 -20.52 2.29 1.38
N ASN A 43 -21.04 3.40 1.87
CA ASN A 43 -20.95 4.67 1.16
C ASN A 43 -20.24 5.65 2.07
N ILE A 44 -18.91 5.63 2.02
CA ILE A 44 -18.06 6.43 2.91
C ILE A 44 -17.51 7.61 2.13
N ASP A 45 -17.79 8.84 2.56
CA ASP A 45 -17.11 10.01 2.01
C ASP A 45 -15.63 9.99 2.41
N ALA A 46 -14.74 9.87 1.43
CA ALA A 46 -13.29 9.83 1.66
C ALA A 46 -12.74 11.12 2.28
N ASP A 47 -13.39 12.27 2.08
CA ASP A 47 -12.95 13.54 2.65
C ASP A 47 -13.28 13.65 4.14
N GLU A 48 -14.41 13.09 4.56
CA GLU A 48 -14.86 13.05 5.96
C GLU A 48 -14.18 11.91 6.73
N PHE A 49 -14.26 10.68 6.22
CA PHE A 49 -13.81 9.45 6.89
C PHE A 49 -12.41 9.04 6.45
N THR A 50 -11.44 9.84 6.87
CA THR A 50 -10.04 9.73 6.44
C THR A 50 -9.24 8.60 7.12
N THR A 51 -9.77 7.98 8.18
CA THR A 51 -9.09 6.89 8.91
C THR A 51 -9.88 5.58 8.91
N LEU A 52 -9.19 4.45 8.70
CA LEU A 52 -9.70 3.11 8.90
C LEU A 52 -8.95 2.40 10.03
N SER A 53 -9.67 1.72 10.92
CA SER A 53 -9.11 0.81 11.93
C SER A 53 -9.60 -0.60 11.71
N LEU A 54 -8.68 -1.56 11.69
CA LEU A 54 -8.96 -2.99 11.57
C LEU A 54 -8.44 -3.72 12.82
N ARG A 55 -9.31 -4.47 13.51
CA ARG A 55 -8.89 -5.41 14.55
C ARG A 55 -8.72 -6.79 13.93
N ILE A 56 -7.47 -7.25 13.83
CA ILE A 56 -7.10 -8.47 13.11
C ILE A 56 -6.49 -9.46 14.10
N LYS A 57 -7.00 -10.69 14.10
CA LYS A 57 -6.40 -11.86 14.74
C LYS A 57 -5.70 -12.69 13.68
N ALA A 58 -4.46 -13.12 13.94
CA ALA A 58 -3.68 -13.87 12.97
C ALA A 58 -2.83 -14.95 13.65
N ASP A 59 -2.88 -16.17 13.11
CA ASP A 59 -2.10 -17.33 13.57
C ASP A 59 -0.66 -17.34 13.03
N ARG A 60 -0.40 -16.52 12.01
CA ARG A 60 0.87 -16.33 11.32
C ARG A 60 1.13 -14.85 11.05
N SER A 61 2.40 -14.51 10.91
CA SER A 61 2.80 -13.17 10.49
C SER A 61 2.90 -13.13 8.97
N THR A 62 2.31 -12.12 8.33
CA THR A 62 2.37 -11.93 6.88
C THR A 62 2.24 -10.46 6.49
N THR A 63 2.67 -10.12 5.29
CA THR A 63 2.35 -8.85 4.63
C THR A 63 0.94 -8.89 4.08
N ALA A 64 0.28 -7.73 3.99
CA ALA A 64 -1.06 -7.63 3.42
C ALA A 64 -1.25 -6.30 2.72
N ARG A 65 -2.18 -6.27 1.76
CA ARG A 65 -2.68 -5.06 1.13
C ARG A 65 -4.14 -4.83 1.47
N LEU A 66 -4.42 -3.62 1.94
CA LEU A 66 -5.76 -3.08 2.02
C LEU A 66 -6.04 -2.32 0.71
N PHE A 67 -7.10 -2.69 0.01
CA PHE A 67 -7.60 -2.09 -1.20
C PHE A 67 -8.94 -1.38 -0.95
N TRP A 68 -9.27 -0.42 -1.81
CA TRP A 68 -10.60 0.17 -1.85
C TRP A 68 -11.11 0.45 -3.28
N ALA A 69 -12.43 0.34 -3.43
CA ALA A 69 -13.17 0.81 -4.60
C ALA A 69 -13.82 2.16 -4.27
N SER A 70 -13.82 3.09 -5.22
CA SER A 70 -14.43 4.41 -5.05
C SER A 70 -15.38 4.76 -6.19
N SER A 71 -16.16 5.82 -6.02
CA SER A 71 -17.06 6.35 -7.06
C SER A 71 -16.33 6.79 -8.33
N TYR A 72 -15.06 7.21 -8.22
CA TYR A 72 -14.22 7.58 -9.37
C TYR A 72 -13.64 6.36 -10.08
N ASP A 73 -13.37 5.28 -9.34
CA ASP A 73 -12.85 4.04 -9.87
C ASP A 73 -13.38 2.87 -9.03
N PRO A 74 -14.37 2.11 -9.54
CA PRO A 74 -14.99 1.02 -8.78
C PRO A 74 -14.12 -0.24 -8.72
N GLN A 75 -12.93 -0.28 -9.34
CA GLN A 75 -12.08 -1.48 -9.34
C GLN A 75 -11.17 -1.55 -8.12
N LEU A 76 -10.99 -2.73 -7.53
CA LEU A 76 -9.94 -2.98 -6.54
C LEU A 76 -8.60 -3.11 -7.26
N ASN A 77 -7.76 -2.08 -7.23
CA ASN A 77 -6.50 -2.05 -7.96
C ASN A 77 -5.33 -1.49 -7.13
N GLU A 78 -4.11 -1.77 -7.60
CA GLU A 78 -2.89 -1.47 -6.86
C GLU A 78 -2.68 0.02 -6.50
N PRO A 79 -2.98 1.00 -7.37
CA PRO A 79 -2.88 2.41 -7.00
C PRO A 79 -3.74 2.79 -5.79
N LYS A 80 -4.89 2.15 -5.59
CA LYS A 80 -5.80 2.35 -4.44
C LYS A 80 -5.58 1.29 -3.38
N SER A 81 -4.34 1.20 -2.90
CA SER A 81 -4.00 0.29 -1.83
C SER A 81 -2.98 0.84 -0.84
N VAL A 82 -2.96 0.27 0.36
CA VAL A 82 -1.94 0.48 1.38
C VAL A 82 -1.40 -0.87 1.84
N TRP A 83 -0.09 -0.97 1.92
CA TRP A 83 0.60 -2.14 2.42
C TRP A 83 0.83 -2.05 3.92
N PHE A 84 0.72 -3.18 4.60
CA PHE A 84 1.10 -3.28 6.00
C PHE A 84 1.45 -4.72 6.38
N PHE A 85 1.89 -4.90 7.62
CA PHE A 85 2.26 -6.21 8.13
C PHE A 85 1.37 -6.63 9.27
N ILE A 86 0.77 -7.80 9.10
CA ILE A 86 -0.03 -8.47 10.11
C ILE A 86 0.93 -9.29 10.96
N LYS A 87 1.03 -8.95 12.24
CA LYS A 87 1.86 -9.69 13.21
C LYS A 87 1.05 -10.79 13.86
N LYS A 88 1.58 -12.02 13.87
CA LYS A 88 1.07 -13.14 14.68
C LYS A 88 0.87 -12.70 16.12
N ALA A 89 -0.31 -12.98 16.66
CA ALA A 89 -0.61 -12.67 18.05
C ALA A 89 -1.72 -13.60 18.59
N PRO A 90 -1.64 -14.01 19.87
CA PRO A 90 -2.71 -14.79 20.51
C PRO A 90 -4.01 -13.98 20.65
N PHE A 91 -3.93 -12.65 20.66
CA PHE A 91 -5.06 -11.74 20.78
C PHE A 91 -5.17 -10.84 19.54
N PRO A 92 -6.39 -10.39 19.18
CA PRO A 92 -6.58 -9.45 18.07
C PRO A 92 -5.82 -8.15 18.27
N LYS A 93 -5.08 -7.71 17.25
CA LYS A 93 -4.36 -6.44 17.22
C LYS A 93 -5.08 -5.42 16.36
N GLU A 94 -5.05 -4.18 16.80
CA GLU A 94 -5.64 -3.08 16.05
C GLU A 94 -4.60 -2.43 15.14
N TYR A 95 -4.99 -2.26 13.87
CA TYR A 95 -4.21 -1.62 12.82
C TYR A 95 -4.94 -0.37 12.35
N VAL A 96 -4.27 0.79 12.42
CA VAL A 96 -4.88 2.10 12.10
C VAL A 96 -4.21 2.72 10.88
N PHE A 97 -5.02 3.11 9.90
CA PHE A 97 -4.61 3.62 8.60
C PHE A 97 -5.20 5.01 8.38
N GLN A 98 -4.36 6.04 8.26
CA GLN A 98 -4.81 7.35 7.79
C GLN A 98 -4.73 7.37 6.26
N LEU A 99 -5.79 6.93 5.60
CA LEU A 99 -5.75 6.58 4.18
C LEU A 99 -5.51 7.80 3.29
N LYS A 100 -6.07 8.97 3.64
CA LYS A 100 -5.90 10.23 2.90
C LYS A 100 -4.46 10.71 2.81
N SER A 101 -3.67 10.49 3.84
CA SER A 101 -2.25 10.92 3.88
C SER A 101 -1.31 9.86 3.34
N GLN A 102 -1.67 8.58 3.46
CA GLN A 102 -0.90 7.46 2.94
C GLN A 102 -1.03 7.32 1.43
N ASN A 103 -2.21 7.63 0.86
CA ASN A 103 -2.49 7.39 -0.54
C ASN A 103 -3.32 8.54 -1.16
N PRO A 104 -2.80 9.24 -2.20
CA PRO A 104 -3.52 10.34 -2.85
C PRO A 104 -4.77 9.90 -3.63
N TYR A 105 -4.95 8.60 -3.88
CA TYR A 105 -6.14 8.03 -4.53
C TYR A 105 -7.27 7.72 -3.53
N TRP A 106 -7.15 8.18 -2.28
CA TRP A 106 -8.24 8.20 -1.31
C TRP A 106 -9.18 9.39 -1.60
N LEU A 107 -10.09 9.21 -2.57
CA LEU A 107 -10.96 10.27 -3.09
C LEU A 107 -12.36 9.74 -3.42
N GLY A 108 -13.36 10.61 -3.31
CA GLY A 108 -14.75 10.32 -3.65
C GLY A 108 -15.47 9.48 -2.59
N PHE A 109 -16.49 8.75 -3.02
CA PHE A 109 -17.22 7.85 -2.13
C PHE A 109 -16.66 6.44 -2.20
N ILE A 110 -16.26 5.88 -1.06
CA ILE A 110 -15.67 4.54 -0.96
C ILE A 110 -16.81 3.53 -0.84
N GLY A 111 -16.89 2.66 -1.84
CA GLY A 111 -17.93 1.62 -1.99
C GLY A 111 -17.60 0.31 -1.28
N GLN A 112 -16.30 -0.02 -1.21
CA GLN A 112 -15.85 -1.34 -0.78
C GLN A 112 -14.41 -1.30 -0.31
N PHE A 113 -14.09 -2.13 0.70
CA PHE A 113 -12.73 -2.47 1.08
C PHE A 113 -12.44 -3.94 0.80
N ALA A 114 -11.19 -4.27 0.49
CA ALA A 114 -10.71 -5.63 0.48
C ALA A 114 -9.34 -5.74 1.15
N LEU A 115 -9.12 -6.78 1.95
CA LEU A 115 -7.84 -7.12 2.53
C LEU A 115 -7.30 -8.38 1.84
N LEU A 116 -6.15 -8.26 1.19
CA LEU A 116 -5.44 -9.38 0.57
C LEU A 116 -4.13 -9.62 1.33
N PRO A 117 -4.07 -10.66 2.18
CA PRO A 117 -2.82 -11.09 2.78
C PRO A 117 -1.95 -11.85 1.78
N ASP A 118 -0.63 -11.69 1.87
CA ASP A 118 0.31 -12.47 1.08
C ASP A 118 0.26 -13.93 1.53
N GLY A 119 0.09 -14.83 0.56
CA GLY A 119 -0.16 -16.24 0.81
C GLY A 119 -1.60 -16.57 1.22
N GLY A 120 -2.55 -15.65 1.04
CA GLY A 120 -3.98 -15.85 1.23
C GLY A 120 -4.50 -15.60 2.66
N SER A 121 -5.82 -15.55 2.80
CA SER A 121 -6.53 -15.23 4.06
C SER A 121 -6.54 -16.34 5.11
N GLN A 122 -6.02 -17.54 4.81
CA GLN A 122 -5.97 -18.63 5.78
C GLN A 122 -5.23 -18.20 7.05
N GLY A 123 -5.87 -18.41 8.20
CA GLY A 123 -5.32 -18.07 9.51
C GLY A 123 -5.44 -16.59 9.90
N ILE A 124 -6.13 -15.77 9.10
CA ILE A 124 -6.33 -14.34 9.31
C ILE A 124 -7.82 -14.05 9.43
N GLU A 125 -8.19 -13.43 10.55
CA GLU A 125 -9.56 -13.10 10.88
C GLU A 125 -9.65 -11.61 11.22
N ILE A 126 -10.52 -10.88 10.53
CA ILE A 126 -10.83 -9.48 10.86
C ILE A 126 -12.03 -9.49 11.82
N ILE A 127 -11.77 -9.20 13.09
CA ILE A 127 -12.78 -9.17 14.15
C ILE A 127 -13.70 -7.97 14.01
N SER A 128 -13.18 -6.82 13.57
CA SER A 128 -13.98 -5.62 13.33
C SER A 128 -13.22 -4.62 12.46
N GLY A 129 -13.90 -3.97 11.53
CA GLY A 129 -13.45 -2.75 10.85
C GLY A 129 -14.25 -1.53 11.29
N LYS A 130 -13.60 -0.36 11.32
CA LYS A 130 -14.26 0.93 11.59
C LYS A 130 -13.62 2.04 10.77
N ALA A 131 -14.42 2.83 10.06
CA ALA A 131 -13.99 4.08 9.45
C ALA A 131 -14.48 5.26 10.30
N TYR A 132 -13.66 6.29 10.44
CA TYR A 132 -13.99 7.49 11.22
C TYR A 132 -13.14 8.70 10.80
N PRO A 133 -13.59 9.93 11.09
CA PRO A 133 -12.79 11.14 10.87
C PRO A 133 -11.48 11.11 11.65
N THR A 134 -10.39 11.54 11.02
CA THR A 134 -9.09 11.56 11.68
C THR A 134 -9.06 12.57 12.82
N ASN A 135 -8.39 12.18 13.92
CA ASN A 135 -7.98 13.10 14.97
C ASN A 135 -6.46 13.00 15.21
N PHE A 136 -5.95 13.87 16.08
CA PHE A 136 -4.53 13.94 16.41
C PHE A 136 -3.97 12.60 16.95
N LEU A 137 -4.69 11.94 17.86
CA LEU A 137 -4.24 10.69 18.48
C LEU A 137 -4.17 9.53 17.46
N THR A 138 -5.15 9.45 16.57
CA THR A 138 -5.21 8.42 15.52
C THR A 138 -4.16 8.65 14.44
N THR A 139 -3.84 9.91 14.14
CA THR A 139 -2.69 10.29 13.31
C THR A 139 -1.37 9.80 13.92
N ILE A 140 -1.14 10.07 15.21
CA ILE A 140 0.06 9.60 15.92
C ILE A 140 0.11 8.08 15.93
N ARG A 141 -1.01 7.43 16.25
CA ARG A 141 -1.09 5.97 16.35
C ARG A 141 -0.80 5.28 15.02
N SER A 142 -1.40 5.77 13.94
CA SER A 142 -1.15 5.28 12.59
C SER A 142 0.31 5.49 12.19
N GLY A 143 0.87 6.68 12.42
CA GLY A 143 2.27 6.95 12.12
C GLY A 143 3.24 6.12 12.97
N TRP A 144 2.92 5.88 14.25
CA TRP A 144 3.76 5.05 15.13
C TRP A 144 3.75 3.58 14.71
N GLN A 145 2.58 3.07 14.32
CA GLN A 145 2.45 1.72 13.77
C GLN A 145 3.32 1.55 12.53
N GLU A 146 3.30 2.51 11.62
CA GLU A 146 4.13 2.47 10.43
C GLU A 146 5.60 2.58 10.76
N PHE A 147 6.00 3.53 11.61
CA PHE A 147 7.41 3.71 11.98
C PHE A 147 8.08 2.40 12.43
N TRP A 148 7.33 1.52 13.11
CA TRP A 148 7.81 0.20 13.58
C TRP A 148 7.38 -0.98 12.70
N GLY A 149 6.64 -0.75 11.62
CA GLY A 149 6.22 -1.78 10.67
C GLY A 149 7.32 -2.12 9.66
N PRO A 150 7.36 -3.35 9.12
CA PRO A 150 8.41 -3.79 8.19
C PRO A 150 8.35 -3.07 6.82
N ARG A 151 7.26 -2.36 6.51
CA ARG A 151 7.12 -1.44 5.37
C ARG A 151 6.86 0.02 5.79
N GLY A 152 7.15 0.36 7.04
CA GLY A 152 7.28 1.73 7.53
C GLY A 152 8.33 2.58 6.83
N ARG A 153 8.94 2.05 5.78
CA ARG A 153 9.83 2.67 4.82
C ARG A 153 9.43 2.06 3.51
N LEU A 154 8.88 2.86 2.60
CA LEU A 154 8.75 2.41 1.22
C LEU A 154 10.17 2.40 0.69
N VAL A 155 10.76 1.21 0.65
CA VAL A 155 12.02 0.98 -0.04
C VAL A 155 11.70 1.03 -1.52
N ILE A 156 11.64 2.23 -2.08
CA ILE A 156 11.87 2.41 -3.50
C ILE A 156 13.34 2.10 -3.67
N GLY A 157 13.70 1.24 -4.62
CA GLY A 157 15.06 0.70 -4.84
C GLY A 157 16.20 1.73 -5.01
N SER A 158 15.94 3.02 -4.80
CA SER A 158 16.88 4.12 -4.83
C SER A 158 16.89 5.02 -3.58
N THR A 159 15.96 4.92 -2.62
CA THR A 159 15.95 5.83 -1.44
C THR A 159 15.48 5.19 -0.12
N ILE A 160 16.27 5.42 0.94
CA ILE A 160 15.99 5.06 2.35
C ILE A 160 15.09 6.06 3.10
N ASN A 161 14.67 7.15 2.45
CA ASN A 161 14.10 8.33 3.14
C ASN A 161 12.60 8.55 2.92
N THR A 162 11.93 7.72 2.13
CA THR A 162 10.50 7.87 1.86
C THR A 162 9.68 6.88 2.68
N ILE A 163 9.14 7.38 3.79
CA ILE A 163 8.10 6.72 4.55
C ILE A 163 6.78 7.38 4.15
N GLN A 164 5.86 6.62 3.55
CA GLN A 164 4.47 7.06 3.48
C GLN A 164 3.92 6.93 4.89
N SER A 165 3.96 8.03 5.65
CA SER A 165 3.23 8.10 6.90
C SER A 165 2.19 9.19 6.90
N PRO A 166 1.20 9.08 7.79
CA PRO A 166 0.41 10.20 8.28
C PRO A 166 1.23 11.46 8.39
N ASN A 167 0.81 12.48 7.65
CA ASN A 167 1.36 13.81 7.79
C ASN A 167 0.77 14.44 9.05
N LEU A 168 1.60 14.64 10.06
CA LEU A 168 1.31 15.51 11.20
C LEU A 168 1.80 16.92 10.82
N PHE A 169 0.94 17.94 10.84
CA PHE A 169 1.27 19.32 10.41
C PHE A 169 2.04 19.40 9.08
N GLY A 170 1.60 18.62 8.08
CA GLY A 170 2.20 18.62 6.74
C GLY A 170 3.54 17.88 6.61
N ARG A 171 3.99 17.18 7.65
CA ARG A 171 5.21 16.35 7.60
C ARG A 171 4.95 14.96 8.17
N SER A 172 5.65 13.96 7.66
CA SER A 172 5.57 12.61 8.19
C SER A 172 6.06 12.53 9.64
N ILE A 173 5.51 11.58 10.42
CA ILE A 173 5.81 11.39 11.84
C ILE A 173 7.31 11.21 12.13
N TYR A 174 8.08 10.65 11.19
CA TYR A 174 9.52 10.43 11.39
C TYR A 174 10.29 11.73 11.55
N VAL A 175 9.85 12.82 10.91
CA VAL A 175 10.51 14.12 11.02
C VAL A 175 10.49 14.57 12.46
N TYR A 176 9.36 14.40 13.13
CA TYR A 176 9.20 14.73 14.54
C TYR A 176 10.01 13.82 15.45
N VAL A 177 10.09 12.51 15.13
CA VAL A 177 10.96 11.59 15.86
C VAL A 177 12.43 12.02 15.76
N TYR A 178 12.90 12.40 14.56
CA TYR A 178 14.26 12.91 14.40
C TYR A 178 14.48 14.26 15.08
N TRP A 179 13.49 15.15 15.10
CA TRP A 179 13.57 16.39 15.88
C TRP A 179 13.67 16.13 17.37
N LEU A 180 12.91 15.17 17.91
CA LEU A 180 12.98 14.78 19.32
C LEU A 180 14.36 14.18 19.65
N ILE A 181 14.89 13.32 18.79
CA ILE A 181 16.26 12.77 18.95
C ILE A 181 17.29 13.89 18.91
N GLY A 182 17.21 14.78 17.91
CA GLY A 182 18.12 15.92 17.77
C GLY A 182 18.06 16.86 18.97
N GLY A 183 16.85 17.21 19.42
CA GLY A 183 16.62 18.03 20.61
C GLY A 183 17.15 17.38 21.88
N TRP A 184 16.98 16.07 22.03
CA TRP A 184 17.56 15.31 23.16
C TRP A 184 19.09 15.33 23.14
N ILE A 185 19.71 15.13 21.98
CA ILE A 185 21.18 15.22 21.82
C ILE A 185 21.68 16.62 22.20
N ILE A 186 21.03 17.68 21.70
CA ILE A 186 21.39 19.07 22.02
C ILE A 186 21.23 19.34 23.51
N GLY A 187 20.12 18.91 24.12
CA GLY A 187 19.87 19.09 25.55
C GLY A 187 20.88 18.34 26.43
N TRP A 188 21.22 17.11 26.05
CA TRP A 188 22.26 16.32 26.72
C TRP A 188 23.64 16.97 26.60
N LEU A 189 24.00 17.47 25.40
CA LEU A 189 25.25 18.21 25.16
C LEU A 189 25.34 19.45 26.05
N ALA A 190 24.29 20.27 26.08
CA ALA A 190 24.22 21.47 26.91
C ALA A 190 24.38 21.11 28.41
N TRP A 191 23.71 20.05 28.87
CA TRP A 191 23.83 19.58 30.24
C TRP A 191 25.24 19.10 30.61
N GLN A 192 25.94 18.39 29.72
CA GLN A 192 27.32 17.98 29.97
C GLN A 192 28.28 19.18 30.01
N LEU A 193 28.05 20.19 29.15
CA LEU A 193 28.82 21.43 29.16
C LEU A 193 28.61 22.23 30.45
N LEU A 194 27.36 22.33 30.93
CA LEU A 194 27.04 23.00 32.20
C LEU A 194 27.68 22.32 33.42
N ARG A 195 27.95 21.01 33.35
CA ARG A 195 28.67 20.27 34.39
C ARG A 195 30.20 20.40 34.29
N GLY A 196 30.71 21.26 33.40
CA GLY A 196 32.14 21.51 33.25
C GLY A 196 32.92 20.30 32.71
N LYS A 197 32.26 19.33 32.06
CA LYS A 197 32.98 18.18 31.51
C LYS A 197 33.88 18.60 30.35
N ASN A 198 34.99 17.90 30.21
CA ASN A 198 35.96 18.11 29.13
C ASN A 198 35.29 17.94 27.75
N ARG A 199 35.44 18.95 26.88
CA ARG A 199 34.91 18.98 25.51
C ARG A 199 35.31 17.74 24.69
N LYS A 200 36.56 17.26 24.83
CA LYS A 200 37.03 16.05 24.12
C LYS A 200 36.22 14.81 24.52
N THR A 201 35.90 14.68 25.81
CA THR A 201 35.10 13.57 26.33
C THR A 201 33.66 13.64 25.82
N ILE A 202 33.06 14.84 25.82
CA ILE A 202 31.70 15.06 25.30
C ILE A 202 31.63 14.71 23.81
N ALA A 203 32.59 15.18 23.00
CA ALA A 203 32.64 14.89 21.58
C ALA A 203 32.77 13.38 21.30
N LYS A 204 33.66 12.68 22.02
CA LYS A 204 33.84 11.23 21.90
C LYS A 204 32.57 10.46 22.26
N GLN A 205 31.89 10.85 23.34
CA GLN A 205 30.62 10.22 23.75
C GLN A 205 29.50 10.48 22.72
N THR A 206 29.39 11.71 22.21
CA THR A 206 28.40 12.07 21.19
C THR A 206 28.62 11.26 19.92
N PHE A 207 29.87 11.13 19.48
CA PHE A 207 30.22 10.31 18.32
C PHE A 207 29.76 8.86 18.51
N TYR A 208 30.05 8.23 19.65
CA TYR A 208 29.59 6.88 19.91
C TYR A 208 28.06 6.74 19.95
N ILE A 209 27.36 7.72 20.54
CA ILE A 209 25.89 7.74 20.55
C ILE A 209 25.36 7.79 19.11
N VAL A 210 25.89 8.69 18.28
CA VAL A 210 25.47 8.83 16.87
C VAL A 210 25.75 7.55 16.09
N ILE A 211 26.95 6.98 16.20
CA ILE A 211 27.31 5.72 15.53
C ILE A 211 26.42 4.56 16.00
N PHE A 212 26.14 4.47 17.30
CA PHE A 212 25.28 3.43 17.85
C PHE A 212 23.84 3.53 17.31
N PHE A 213 23.24 4.73 17.36
CA PHE A 213 21.89 4.93 16.82
C PHE A 213 21.83 4.73 15.31
N TRP A 214 22.87 5.16 14.58
CA TRP A 214 22.95 4.91 13.14
C TRP A 214 23.07 3.41 12.83
N GLY A 215 23.90 2.67 13.57
CA GLY A 215 24.01 1.22 13.45
C GLY A 215 22.69 0.49 13.73
N LEU A 216 21.94 0.91 14.76
CA LEU A 216 20.60 0.36 15.03
C LEU A 216 19.62 0.65 13.90
N LEU A 217 19.65 1.85 13.31
CA LEU A 217 18.80 2.20 12.16
C LEU A 217 19.14 1.35 10.93
N GLU A 218 20.41 1.05 10.69
CA GLU A 218 20.85 0.18 9.60
C GLU A 218 20.51 -1.28 9.84
N ILE A 219 20.69 -1.81 11.06
CA ILE A 219 20.27 -3.19 11.38
C ILE A 219 18.76 -3.34 11.20
N SER A 220 17.97 -2.36 11.66
CA SER A 220 16.52 -2.34 11.44
C SER A 220 16.19 -2.28 9.94
N ASN A 221 16.93 -1.50 9.16
CA ASN A 221 16.75 -1.40 7.71
C ASN A 221 17.06 -2.74 7.03
N MET A 222 18.22 -3.33 7.31
CA MET A 222 18.62 -4.63 6.78
C MET A 222 17.63 -5.73 7.15
N TYR A 223 17.10 -5.73 8.37
CA TYR A 223 16.07 -6.68 8.79
C TYR A 223 14.77 -6.50 8.00
N SER A 224 14.30 -5.27 7.80
CA SER A 224 13.12 -4.98 6.98
C SER A 224 13.34 -5.36 5.52
N GLN A 225 14.51 -5.04 4.94
CA GLN A 225 14.88 -5.45 3.57
C GLN A 225 14.93 -6.96 3.43
N TYR A 226 15.53 -7.65 4.41
CA TYR A 226 15.56 -9.10 4.45
C TYR A 226 14.14 -9.69 4.48
N ILE A 227 13.25 -9.14 5.30
CA ILE A 227 11.85 -9.58 5.29
C ILE A 227 11.19 -9.34 3.93
N ILE A 228 11.34 -8.15 3.35
CA ILE A 228 10.69 -7.81 2.08
C ILE A 228 11.30 -8.63 0.94
N GLN A 229 12.59 -8.47 0.67
CA GLN A 229 13.25 -9.10 -0.47
C GLN A 229 13.38 -10.60 -0.26
N VAL A 230 13.95 -11.06 0.86
CA VAL A 230 14.25 -12.49 1.00
C VAL A 230 12.99 -13.31 1.22
N LYS A 231 11.99 -12.88 2.01
CA LYS A 231 10.77 -13.68 2.17
C LYS A 231 9.79 -13.54 1.01
N GLU A 232 9.64 -12.36 0.42
CA GLU A 232 8.72 -12.22 -0.73
C GLU A 232 9.33 -12.79 -2.01
N ASP A 233 10.64 -12.63 -2.23
CA ASP A 233 11.30 -13.21 -3.40
C ASP A 233 11.64 -14.69 -3.23
N TRP A 234 11.55 -15.23 -2.01
CA TRP A 234 11.69 -16.68 -1.76
C TRP A 234 10.74 -17.49 -2.64
N LYS A 235 9.55 -16.93 -2.93
CA LYS A 235 8.55 -17.57 -3.79
C LYS A 235 9.03 -17.80 -5.23
N TYR A 236 10.11 -17.12 -5.65
CA TYR A 236 10.72 -17.27 -6.97
C TYR A 236 11.90 -18.26 -6.98
N VAL A 237 12.45 -18.64 -5.82
CA VAL A 237 13.62 -19.52 -5.73
C VAL A 237 13.28 -20.91 -6.28
N GLY A 238 14.18 -21.47 -7.11
CA GLY A 238 14.01 -22.79 -7.72
C GLY A 238 13.01 -22.88 -8.87
N LYS A 239 12.35 -21.78 -9.24
CA LYS A 239 11.36 -21.73 -10.34
C LYS A 239 11.99 -21.30 -11.67
N SER A 240 11.45 -21.81 -12.76
CA SER A 240 11.79 -21.40 -14.12
C SER A 240 11.42 -19.93 -14.38
N GLN A 241 11.99 -19.33 -15.43
CA GLN A 241 11.68 -17.96 -15.80
C GLN A 241 10.17 -17.75 -16.09
N ALA A 242 9.52 -18.71 -16.74
CA ALA A 242 8.09 -18.67 -17.01
C ALA A 242 7.26 -18.68 -15.72
N GLU A 243 7.61 -19.54 -14.76
CA GLU A 243 6.93 -19.62 -13.46
C GLU A 243 7.15 -18.37 -12.60
N LYS A 244 8.36 -17.79 -12.64
CA LYS A 244 8.64 -16.53 -11.96
C LYS A 244 7.81 -15.38 -12.52
N LEU A 245 7.68 -15.31 -13.85
CA LEU A 245 6.83 -14.31 -14.52
C LEU A 245 5.35 -14.49 -14.19
N ALA A 246 4.88 -15.73 -14.06
CA ALA A 246 3.51 -16.03 -13.63
C ALA A 246 3.24 -15.66 -12.16
N LEU A 247 4.24 -15.79 -11.27
CA LEU A 247 4.10 -15.44 -9.85
C LEU A 247 4.31 -13.96 -9.55
N ALA A 248 5.15 -13.28 -10.33
CA ALA A 248 5.45 -11.86 -10.15
C ALA A 248 4.28 -10.96 -10.58
N ASN A 249 3.44 -11.47 -11.47
CA ASN A 249 2.33 -10.75 -12.04
C ASN A 249 1.06 -11.52 -11.69
N TYR A 250 0.41 -11.11 -10.60
CA TYR A 250 -0.86 -11.71 -10.16
C TYR A 250 -1.89 -11.61 -11.29
N GLY A 251 -2.37 -12.75 -11.79
CA GLY A 251 -3.44 -12.83 -12.79
C GLY A 251 -3.01 -13.47 -14.11
N ASP A 252 -3.88 -13.35 -15.11
CA ASP A 252 -3.73 -13.99 -16.41
C ASP A 252 -3.24 -13.02 -17.50
N TYR A 253 -2.60 -11.92 -17.10
CA TYR A 253 -2.10 -10.88 -18.00
C TYR A 253 -1.05 -11.39 -18.99
N TYR A 254 -0.02 -12.09 -18.51
CA TYR A 254 1.02 -12.64 -19.39
C TYR A 254 0.50 -13.78 -20.28
N PRO A 255 -0.31 -14.72 -19.76
CA PRO A 255 -1.09 -15.62 -20.61
C PRO A 255 -1.92 -14.89 -21.68
N PHE A 256 -2.53 -13.74 -21.34
CA PHE A 256 -3.25 -12.92 -22.30
C PHE A 256 -2.33 -12.23 -23.33
N ILE A 257 -1.13 -11.78 -22.95
CA ILE A 257 -0.14 -11.24 -23.89
C ILE A 257 0.34 -12.34 -24.85
N ALA A 258 0.61 -13.54 -24.35
CA ALA A 258 0.96 -14.68 -25.20
C ALA A 258 -0.20 -15.08 -26.13
N PHE A 259 -1.44 -15.01 -25.63
CA PHE A 259 -2.65 -15.17 -26.45
C PHE A 259 -2.71 -14.11 -27.55
N CYS A 260 -2.43 -12.84 -27.25
CA CYS A 260 -2.35 -11.76 -28.23
C CYS A 260 -1.26 -12.03 -29.28
N GLU A 261 -0.06 -12.39 -28.85
CA GLU A 261 1.05 -12.71 -29.74
C GLU A 261 0.69 -13.85 -30.73
N LYS A 262 -0.01 -14.87 -30.24
CA LYS A 262 -0.44 -16.01 -31.06
C LYS A 262 -1.45 -15.62 -32.16
N TYR A 263 -2.33 -14.67 -31.90
CA TYR A 263 -3.46 -14.35 -32.80
C TYR A 263 -3.31 -13.06 -33.59
N LEU A 264 -2.37 -12.19 -33.21
CA LEU A 264 -2.07 -10.95 -33.92
C LEU A 264 -1.02 -11.19 -35.01
N PRO A 265 -1.26 -10.75 -36.25
CA PRO A 265 -0.23 -10.75 -37.31
C PRO A 265 1.02 -9.95 -36.90
N GLN A 266 2.22 -10.40 -37.28
CA GLN A 266 3.48 -9.79 -36.83
C GLN A 266 3.63 -8.30 -37.19
N ASN A 267 3.08 -7.86 -38.33
CA ASN A 267 3.19 -6.46 -38.80
C ASN A 267 1.94 -5.61 -38.50
N SER A 268 1.05 -6.10 -37.65
CA SER A 268 -0.16 -5.37 -37.29
C SER A 268 0.11 -4.20 -36.34
N THR A 269 -0.81 -3.23 -36.36
CA THR A 269 -0.92 -2.21 -35.33
C THR A 269 -2.00 -2.60 -34.32
N PHE A 270 -1.83 -2.20 -33.06
CA PHE A 270 -2.84 -2.45 -32.04
C PHE A 270 -3.05 -1.23 -31.15
N ASP A 271 -4.28 -1.02 -30.71
CA ASP A 271 -4.63 -0.17 -29.57
C ASP A 271 -4.79 -1.07 -28.35
N PHE A 272 -4.36 -0.63 -27.18
CA PHE A 272 -4.46 -1.43 -25.96
C PHE A 272 -5.23 -0.70 -24.86
N ARG A 273 -6.33 -1.29 -24.43
CA ARG A 273 -7.15 -0.83 -23.30
C ARG A 273 -6.85 -1.68 -22.09
N ILE A 274 -6.03 -1.12 -21.19
CA ILE A 274 -5.58 -1.77 -19.98
C ILE A 274 -5.50 -0.79 -18.82
N GLY A 275 -5.78 -1.28 -17.60
CA GLY A 275 -5.52 -0.55 -16.38
C GLY A 275 -4.03 -0.56 -16.01
N GLY A 276 -3.48 0.62 -15.71
CA GLY A 276 -2.12 0.79 -15.17
C GLY A 276 -1.01 0.93 -16.21
N VAL A 277 -0.13 1.92 -16.00
CA VAL A 277 0.99 2.28 -16.90
C VAL A 277 2.02 1.15 -17.05
N TYR A 278 2.21 0.34 -16.00
CA TYR A 278 3.18 -0.76 -16.01
C TYR A 278 2.85 -1.83 -17.06
N ASN A 279 1.56 -2.17 -17.19
CA ASN A 279 1.13 -3.20 -18.12
C ASN A 279 1.26 -2.73 -19.57
N ASP A 280 0.90 -1.47 -19.87
CA ASP A 280 1.06 -0.85 -21.19
C ASP A 280 2.51 -0.96 -21.70
N ILE A 281 3.50 -0.63 -20.86
CA ILE A 281 4.92 -0.73 -21.20
C ILE A 281 5.31 -2.18 -21.54
N LYS A 282 4.84 -3.15 -20.75
CA LYS A 282 5.14 -4.57 -20.98
C LYS A 282 4.52 -5.09 -22.28
N ALA A 283 3.28 -4.73 -22.59
CA ALA A 283 2.65 -5.15 -23.84
C ALA A 283 3.41 -4.67 -25.08
N ARG A 284 3.88 -3.42 -25.10
CA ARG A 284 4.71 -2.90 -26.20
C ARG A 284 5.98 -3.72 -26.40
N TYR A 285 6.61 -4.10 -25.30
CA TYR A 285 7.84 -4.88 -25.34
C TYR A 285 7.61 -6.31 -25.88
N TYR A 286 6.62 -7.02 -25.34
CA TYR A 286 6.39 -8.43 -25.69
C TYR A 286 5.67 -8.62 -27.03
N LEU A 287 4.88 -7.64 -27.49
CA LEU A 287 4.17 -7.76 -28.76
C LEU A 287 4.97 -7.26 -29.96
N TYR A 288 6.17 -6.71 -29.75
CA TYR A 288 7.09 -6.32 -30.82
C TYR A 288 7.30 -7.49 -31.82
N PRO A 289 7.30 -7.27 -33.15
CA PRO A 289 7.37 -5.97 -33.85
C PRO A 289 6.04 -5.24 -34.07
N ARG A 290 4.94 -5.71 -33.47
CA ARG A 290 3.64 -5.04 -33.57
C ARG A 290 3.71 -3.67 -32.91
N ARG A 291 3.06 -2.68 -33.52
CA ARG A 291 3.17 -1.27 -33.09
C ARG A 291 1.90 -0.83 -32.37
N GLN A 292 2.06 -0.28 -31.16
CA GLN A 292 0.93 0.30 -30.45
C GLN A 292 0.57 1.67 -31.05
N VAL A 293 -0.65 1.82 -31.55
CA VAL A 293 -1.18 3.05 -32.15
C VAL A 293 -2.63 3.21 -31.71
N LYS A 294 -3.05 4.42 -31.37
CA LYS A 294 -4.47 4.70 -31.11
C LYS A 294 -5.30 4.31 -32.34
N LEU A 295 -6.39 3.58 -32.13
CA LEU A 295 -7.25 3.08 -33.20
C LEU A 295 -6.52 2.18 -34.23
N GLY A 296 -5.56 1.36 -33.78
CA GLY A 296 -4.84 0.38 -34.62
C GLY A 296 -5.74 -0.71 -35.21
N ASP A 297 -5.15 -1.60 -36.01
CA ASP A 297 -5.85 -2.69 -36.72
C ASP A 297 -6.58 -3.64 -35.76
N PHE A 298 -6.04 -3.80 -34.55
CA PHE A 298 -6.62 -4.59 -33.48
C PHE A 298 -6.82 -3.74 -32.22
N LEU A 299 -7.88 -4.01 -31.48
CA LEU A 299 -8.09 -3.50 -30.14
C LEU A 299 -7.90 -4.65 -29.16
N LEU A 300 -6.89 -4.52 -28.31
CA LEU A 300 -6.65 -5.44 -27.21
C LEU A 300 -7.36 -4.87 -25.99
N VAL A 301 -8.10 -5.70 -25.26
CA VAL A 301 -8.82 -5.30 -24.06
C VAL A 301 -8.41 -6.24 -22.94
N TYR A 302 -7.95 -5.70 -21.82
CA TYR A 302 -7.61 -6.46 -20.63
C TYR A 302 -8.12 -5.76 -19.37
N ASP A 303 -9.21 -6.28 -18.81
CA ASP A 303 -9.93 -5.80 -17.63
C ASP A 303 -10.35 -4.31 -17.66
N ALA A 304 -10.22 -3.65 -18.81
CA ALA A 304 -10.65 -2.29 -19.05
C ALA A 304 -12.08 -2.22 -19.59
N MET A 305 -12.78 -1.13 -19.28
CA MET A 305 -13.98 -0.74 -20.01
C MET A 305 -13.56 -0.07 -21.32
N VAL A 306 -14.21 -0.42 -22.42
CA VAL A 306 -14.01 0.23 -23.71
C VAL A 306 -15.12 1.25 -23.90
N GLU A 307 -14.76 2.46 -24.31
CA GLU A 307 -15.73 3.49 -24.66
C GLU A 307 -16.58 3.01 -25.86
N PRO A 308 -17.92 3.16 -25.84
CA PRO A 308 -18.78 2.67 -26.92
C PRO A 308 -18.41 3.21 -28.31
N THR A 309 -17.91 4.44 -28.37
CA THR A 309 -17.44 5.10 -29.60
C THR A 309 -16.23 4.39 -30.21
N ILE A 310 -15.33 3.89 -29.37
CA ILE A 310 -14.16 3.12 -29.79
C ILE A 310 -14.60 1.71 -30.16
N GLU A 311 -15.39 1.06 -29.30
CA GLU A 311 -15.87 -0.31 -29.52
C GLU A 311 -16.62 -0.45 -30.86
N ALA A 312 -17.41 0.56 -31.26
CA ALA A 312 -18.14 0.59 -32.52
C ALA A 312 -17.23 0.48 -33.77
N ALA A 313 -15.98 0.92 -33.68
CA ALA A 313 -15.00 0.82 -34.77
C ALA A 313 -14.44 -0.60 -34.95
N TYR A 314 -14.73 -1.51 -34.03
CA TYR A 314 -14.19 -2.87 -34.00
C TYR A 314 -15.29 -3.93 -34.04
N GLN A 315 -14.89 -5.15 -34.39
CA GLN A 315 -15.71 -6.35 -34.32
C GLN A 315 -14.97 -7.43 -33.50
N PRO A 316 -15.69 -8.28 -32.75
CA PRO A 316 -15.07 -9.35 -31.99
C PRO A 316 -14.16 -10.23 -32.87
N TYR A 317 -12.99 -10.60 -32.37
CA TYR A 317 -12.02 -11.43 -33.11
C TYR A 317 -11.63 -12.70 -32.36
N LYS A 318 -11.05 -12.56 -31.16
CA LYS A 318 -10.63 -13.68 -30.33
C LYS A 318 -10.86 -13.37 -28.85
N THR A 319 -11.45 -14.30 -28.13
CA THR A 319 -11.76 -14.13 -26.70
C THR A 319 -10.86 -15.02 -25.87
N PHE A 320 -10.17 -14.43 -24.90
CA PHE A 320 -9.41 -15.17 -23.89
C PHE A 320 -10.30 -15.46 -22.68
N ARG A 321 -11.01 -14.43 -22.18
CA ARG A 321 -12.13 -14.53 -21.22
C ARG A 321 -13.05 -13.31 -21.35
N ALA A 322 -14.14 -13.28 -20.60
CA ALA A 322 -15.19 -12.25 -20.69
C ALA A 322 -14.67 -10.78 -20.68
N ARG A 323 -13.59 -10.51 -19.94
CA ARG A 323 -12.98 -9.16 -19.82
C ARG A 323 -11.56 -9.06 -20.40
N ALA A 324 -11.12 -10.08 -21.13
CA ALA A 324 -9.83 -10.08 -21.80
C ALA A 324 -9.98 -10.68 -23.21
N TYR A 325 -9.86 -9.83 -24.24
CA TYR A 325 -10.17 -10.23 -25.60
C TYR A 325 -9.49 -9.31 -26.63
N ILE A 326 -9.56 -9.74 -27.89
CA ILE A 326 -9.04 -9.05 -29.06
C ILE A 326 -10.24 -8.76 -29.96
N MET A 327 -10.33 -7.52 -30.42
CA MET A 327 -11.23 -7.12 -31.49
C MET A 327 -10.42 -6.71 -32.72
N LYS A 328 -10.99 -6.88 -33.91
CA LYS A 328 -10.41 -6.44 -35.19
C LYS A 328 -11.16 -5.22 -35.70
N LYS A 329 -10.48 -4.24 -36.26
CA LYS A 329 -11.12 -3.04 -36.82
C LYS A 329 -12.07 -3.43 -37.95
N ARG A 330 -13.26 -2.80 -38.01
CA ARG A 330 -14.22 -3.02 -39.10
C ARG A 330 -13.67 -2.40 -40.40
N GLY A 331 -13.76 -3.13 -41.51
CA GLY A 331 -13.31 -2.65 -42.82
C GLY A 331 -11.85 -2.95 -43.18
N LEU A 332 -11.23 -3.95 -42.54
CA LEU A 332 -9.94 -4.55 -42.92
C LEU A 332 -10.08 -6.03 -43.30
#